data_AF-A0A5E4JJI7-F1
#
_entry.id   AF-A0A5E4JJI7-F1
#
_cell.length_a   1.000
_cell.length_b   1.000
_cell.length_c   1.000
_cell.angle_alpha   90.00
_cell.angle_beta   90.00
_cell.angle_gamma   90.00
#
_symmetry.space_group_name_H-M   'P 1'
#
loop_
_entity.id
_entity.type
_entity.pdbx_description
1 polymer ?
#
loop_
_entity_poly.entity_id
_entity_poly.type
_entity_poly.pdbx_seq_one_letter_code
_entity_poly.pdbx_strand_id
1 'polypeptide(L)'
;MLDYKDYVVRLGKLQLLELTCIHCGALVKSANAKEGVCNFCEQYTSVFDAKGVGKSAALDVFSAVRKSLEKGFDAEDFKGLNELVKNNSDPMVFYVSGLLYLLASDVRYCGRNYELEGFMEENYDNIRGGMDLMSSCRECFSKAVAVIDASSSDGTQAKNRTYTKFMSEVRLHRMADAQKTLQDIVVLADDPMLDYATMVADVESGSKDAEKSLSASIAKNEVNAFYYLAAHLAKKGRLAEAKSLLMALGAKADVRMSANLLRSISSAQAASEL
;
A
#
# COMPACT_ATOMS: atom_id res chain seq x y z
N MET A 1 26.79 -2.84 -0.02
CA MET A 1 26.06 -1.77 -0.74
C MET A 1 25.13 -2.46 -1.73
N LEU A 2 23.83 -2.19 -1.65
CA LEU A 2 22.83 -2.71 -2.58
C LEU A 2 23.10 -2.17 -4.00
N ASP A 3 23.37 -3.04 -4.97
CA ASP A 3 23.43 -2.67 -6.39
C ASP A 3 22.01 -2.71 -6.98
N TYR A 4 21.43 -1.52 -7.23
CA TYR A 4 20.08 -1.42 -7.78
C TYR A 4 19.95 -2.04 -9.17
N LYS A 5 21.05 -2.09 -9.96
CA LYS A 5 21.03 -2.64 -11.32
C LYS A 5 20.75 -4.13 -11.30
N ASP A 6 21.32 -4.84 -10.34
CA ASP A 6 21.05 -6.27 -10.13
C ASP A 6 19.57 -6.52 -9.83
N TYR A 7 18.94 -5.63 -9.06
CA TYR A 7 17.51 -5.72 -8.76
C TYR A 7 16.63 -5.41 -9.96
N VAL A 8 16.98 -4.44 -10.80
CA VAL A 8 16.29 -4.17 -12.06
C VAL A 8 16.39 -5.38 -13.00
N VAL A 9 17.58 -5.96 -13.15
CA VAL A 9 17.77 -7.18 -13.96
C VAL A 9 16.95 -8.34 -13.41
N ARG A 10 16.94 -8.53 -12.10
CA ARG A 10 16.17 -9.59 -11.44
C ARG A 10 14.68 -9.43 -11.67
N LEU A 11 14.15 -8.22 -11.45
CA LEU A 11 12.75 -7.88 -11.72
C LEU A 11 12.37 -8.14 -13.19
N GLY A 12 13.28 -7.84 -14.11
CA GLY A 12 13.15 -8.18 -15.54
C GLY A 12 12.92 -9.67 -15.80
N LYS A 13 13.58 -10.54 -15.03
CA LYS A 13 13.56 -12.01 -15.15
C LYS A 13 12.42 -12.68 -14.36
N LEU A 14 11.72 -11.96 -13.48
CA LEU A 14 10.62 -12.54 -12.70
C LEU A 14 9.48 -12.99 -13.61
N GLN A 15 9.09 -14.25 -13.45
CA GLN A 15 7.84 -14.77 -13.98
C GLN A 15 6.77 -14.58 -12.91
N LEU A 16 5.77 -13.77 -13.23
CA LEU A 16 4.70 -13.44 -12.31
C LEU A 16 3.39 -14.00 -12.86
N LEU A 17 2.61 -14.59 -11.96
CA LEU A 17 1.28 -15.10 -12.26
C LEU A 17 0.23 -14.13 -11.72
N GLU A 18 -0.82 -13.94 -12.50
CA GLU A 18 -1.91 -13.02 -12.18
C GLU A 18 -2.98 -13.72 -11.36
N LEU A 19 -3.40 -13.06 -10.30
CA LEU A 19 -4.29 -13.57 -9.27
C LEU A 19 -5.24 -12.46 -8.85
N THR A 20 -6.40 -12.78 -8.27
CA THR A 20 -7.29 -11.76 -7.70
C THR A 20 -7.24 -11.82 -6.18
N CYS A 21 -6.94 -10.69 -5.54
CA CYS A 21 -6.93 -10.58 -4.09
C CYS A 21 -8.34 -10.65 -3.52
N ILE A 22 -8.58 -11.60 -2.61
CA ILE A 22 -9.89 -11.79 -1.96
C ILE A 22 -10.27 -10.66 -0.99
N HIS A 23 -9.34 -9.78 -0.62
CA HIS A 23 -9.59 -8.68 0.32
C HIS A 23 -9.96 -7.37 -0.36
N CYS A 24 -9.33 -7.05 -1.50
CA CYS A 24 -9.53 -5.78 -2.20
C CYS A 24 -9.97 -5.92 -3.66
N GLY A 25 -9.99 -7.15 -4.21
CA GLY A 25 -10.34 -7.42 -5.60
C GLY A 25 -9.28 -6.97 -6.61
N ALA A 26 -8.06 -6.65 -6.17
CA ALA A 26 -6.97 -6.28 -7.07
C ALA A 26 -6.39 -7.48 -7.81
N LEU A 27 -6.08 -7.26 -9.09
CA LEU A 27 -5.19 -8.13 -9.83
C LEU A 27 -3.79 -7.99 -9.23
N VAL A 28 -3.29 -9.08 -8.69
CA VAL A 28 -1.99 -9.15 -8.02
C VAL A 28 -1.07 -10.08 -8.80
N LYS A 29 0.22 -9.76 -8.74
CA LYS A 29 1.27 -10.51 -9.41
C LYS A 29 2.13 -11.18 -8.36
N SER A 30 2.09 -12.52 -8.30
CA SER A 30 2.90 -13.33 -7.38
C SER A 30 3.81 -14.28 -8.14
N ALA A 31 4.99 -14.55 -7.59
CA ALA A 31 5.97 -15.47 -8.17
C ALA A 31 5.62 -16.96 -7.99
N ASN A 32 4.77 -17.32 -7.02
CA ASN A 32 4.48 -18.73 -6.67
C ASN A 32 3.01 -19.16 -6.90
N ALA A 33 2.12 -18.23 -7.26
CA ALA A 33 0.67 -18.40 -7.47
C ALA A 33 -0.14 -19.11 -6.36
N LYS A 34 0.43 -19.31 -5.17
CA LYS A 34 -0.23 -20.05 -4.08
C LYS A 34 -0.51 -19.15 -2.89
N GLU A 35 0.46 -18.36 -2.49
CA GLU A 35 0.36 -17.49 -1.32
C GLU A 35 1.29 -16.29 -1.46
N GLY A 36 0.90 -15.16 -0.87
CA GLY A 36 1.72 -13.96 -0.94
C GLY A 36 1.00 -12.71 -0.47
N VAL A 37 1.73 -11.61 -0.50
CA VAL A 37 1.25 -10.30 -0.12
C VAL A 37 0.61 -9.63 -1.35
N CYS A 38 -0.57 -9.02 -1.16
CA CYS A 38 -1.23 -8.28 -2.23
C CYS A 38 -0.42 -7.03 -2.62
N ASN A 39 -0.15 -6.82 -3.91
CA ASN A 39 0.58 -5.64 -4.38
C ASN A 39 -0.21 -4.31 -4.26
N PHE A 40 -1.50 -4.39 -3.91
CA PHE A 40 -2.38 -3.24 -3.73
C PHE A 40 -2.70 -2.96 -2.26
N CYS A 41 -3.27 -3.93 -1.56
CA CYS A 41 -3.65 -3.78 -0.15
C CYS A 41 -2.65 -4.36 0.83
N GLU A 42 -1.58 -5.00 0.37
CA GLU A 42 -0.53 -5.56 1.23
C GLU A 42 -1.03 -6.55 2.28
N GLN A 43 -2.22 -7.10 2.09
CA GLN A 43 -2.73 -8.16 2.93
C GLN A 43 -2.20 -9.49 2.42
N TYR A 44 -1.75 -10.33 3.36
CA TYR A 44 -1.35 -11.69 3.05
C TYR A 44 -2.58 -12.52 2.69
N THR A 45 -2.45 -13.34 1.65
CA THR A 45 -3.48 -14.31 1.31
C THR A 45 -2.83 -15.65 0.96
N SER A 46 -3.41 -16.72 1.50
CA SER A 46 -3.04 -18.13 1.26
C SER A 46 -3.90 -18.80 0.19
N VAL A 47 -4.92 -18.09 -0.31
CA VAL A 47 -5.83 -18.54 -1.34
C VAL A 47 -6.07 -17.36 -2.27
N PHE A 48 -5.27 -17.28 -3.32
CA PHE A 48 -5.65 -16.46 -4.44
C PHE A 48 -6.74 -17.20 -5.22
N ASP A 49 -7.80 -16.48 -5.55
CA ASP A 49 -8.97 -17.11 -6.14
C ASP A 49 -8.65 -17.65 -7.55
N ALA A 50 -8.63 -18.99 -7.67
CA ALA A 50 -8.81 -19.68 -8.92
C ALA A 50 -10.31 -19.70 -9.24
N LYS A 51 -10.85 -18.58 -9.73
CA LYS A 51 -12.26 -18.40 -10.13
C LYS A 51 -13.30 -18.73 -9.02
N GLY A 52 -13.86 -17.71 -8.40
CA GLY A 52 -15.22 -17.75 -7.87
C GLY A 52 -15.39 -17.88 -6.35
N VAL A 53 -14.53 -17.31 -5.53
CA VAL A 53 -14.88 -16.99 -4.13
C VAL A 53 -15.86 -15.80 -4.15
N GLY A 54 -17.03 -15.99 -3.52
CA GLY A 54 -18.19 -15.11 -3.64
C GLY A 54 -17.87 -13.61 -3.54
N LYS A 55 -18.39 -12.84 -4.51
CA LYS A 55 -18.34 -11.37 -4.50
C LYS A 55 -19.01 -10.85 -3.23
N SER A 56 -18.21 -10.57 -2.19
CA SER A 56 -18.74 -9.88 -1.03
C SER A 56 -19.18 -8.49 -1.47
N ALA A 57 -20.24 -7.95 -0.86
CA ALA A 57 -20.70 -6.59 -1.16
C ALA A 57 -19.57 -5.55 -1.01
N ALA A 58 -18.63 -5.78 -0.08
CA ALA A 58 -17.44 -4.95 0.09
C ALA A 58 -16.51 -4.96 -1.14
N LEU A 59 -16.27 -6.14 -1.74
CA LEU A 59 -15.42 -6.26 -2.93
C LEU A 59 -16.00 -5.53 -4.15
N ASP A 60 -17.32 -5.55 -4.32
CA ASP A 60 -17.99 -4.82 -5.40
C ASP A 60 -17.81 -3.30 -5.22
N VAL A 61 -17.98 -2.80 -3.98
CA VAL A 61 -17.73 -1.39 -3.64
C VAL A 61 -16.26 -1.00 -3.89
N PHE A 62 -15.30 -1.80 -3.41
CA PHE A 62 -13.87 -1.52 -3.62
C PHE A 62 -13.49 -1.54 -5.11
N SER A 63 -14.10 -2.42 -5.88
CA SER A 63 -13.86 -2.50 -7.33
C SER A 63 -14.46 -1.33 -8.09
N ALA A 64 -15.63 -0.84 -7.67
CA ALA A 64 -16.24 0.36 -8.23
C ALA A 64 -15.36 1.59 -7.99
N VAL A 65 -14.95 1.83 -6.74
CA VAL A 65 -14.12 2.99 -6.38
C VAL A 65 -12.78 2.98 -7.13
N ARG A 66 -12.11 1.83 -7.25
CA ARG A 66 -10.85 1.73 -8.00
C ARG A 66 -11.01 2.12 -9.47
N LYS A 67 -12.09 1.66 -10.11
CA LYS A 67 -12.39 2.03 -11.51
C LYS A 67 -12.68 3.52 -11.67
N SER A 68 -13.34 4.17 -10.69
CA SER A 68 -13.55 5.61 -10.72
C SER A 68 -12.22 6.37 -10.56
N LEU A 69 -11.33 5.91 -9.69
CA LEU A 69 -10.00 6.51 -9.49
C LEU A 69 -9.15 6.51 -10.78
N GLU A 70 -9.31 5.54 -11.67
CA GLU A 70 -8.60 5.48 -12.96
C GLU A 70 -9.09 6.52 -13.98
N LYS A 71 -10.33 7.01 -13.86
CA LYS A 71 -10.99 7.85 -14.86
C LYS A 71 -11.19 9.30 -14.45
N GLY A 72 -10.79 9.64 -13.22
CA GLY A 72 -11.24 10.84 -12.53
C GLY A 72 -12.51 10.53 -11.74
N PHE A 73 -12.55 10.99 -10.50
CA PHE A 73 -13.60 10.66 -9.54
C PHE A 73 -14.24 11.93 -8.95
N ASP A 74 -15.46 11.78 -8.46
CA ASP A 74 -16.19 12.79 -7.71
C ASP A 74 -16.59 12.29 -6.31
N ALA A 75 -17.33 13.10 -5.56
CA ALA A 75 -17.77 12.73 -4.21
C ALA A 75 -18.80 11.58 -4.21
N GLU A 76 -19.60 11.44 -5.28
CA GLU A 76 -20.64 10.42 -5.37
C GLU A 76 -20.04 9.02 -5.58
N ASP A 77 -18.89 8.93 -6.25
CA ASP A 77 -18.12 7.68 -6.37
C ASP A 77 -17.76 7.05 -5.01
N PHE A 78 -17.69 7.87 -3.95
CA PHE A 78 -17.35 7.42 -2.60
C PHE A 78 -18.55 7.11 -1.73
N LYS A 79 -19.79 7.34 -2.20
CA LYS A 79 -21.00 7.11 -1.41
C LYS A 79 -21.12 5.68 -0.91
N GLY A 80 -20.90 4.70 -1.79
CA GLY A 80 -20.93 3.28 -1.42
C GLY A 80 -19.83 2.92 -0.41
N LEU A 81 -18.65 3.53 -0.51
CA LEU A 81 -17.56 3.33 0.45
C LEU A 81 -17.88 3.94 1.81
N ASN A 82 -18.47 5.14 1.83
CA ASN A 82 -18.92 5.81 3.06
C ASN A 82 -19.99 4.97 3.79
N GLU A 83 -20.97 4.44 3.06
CA GLU A 83 -22.00 3.56 3.62
C GLU A 83 -21.40 2.25 4.16
N LEU A 84 -20.44 1.66 3.43
CA LEU A 84 -19.72 0.47 3.86
C LEU A 84 -18.96 0.73 5.17
N VAL A 85 -18.20 1.82 5.26
CA VAL A 85 -17.47 2.21 6.48
C VAL A 85 -18.41 2.51 7.65
N LYS A 86 -19.60 3.06 7.40
CA LYS A 86 -20.56 3.36 8.47
C LYS A 86 -21.19 2.10 9.09
N ASN A 87 -21.44 1.08 8.26
CA ASN A 87 -22.28 -0.07 8.65
C ASN A 87 -21.51 -1.37 8.86
N ASN A 88 -20.19 -1.38 8.64
CA ASN A 88 -19.37 -2.58 8.78
C ASN A 88 -18.61 -2.58 10.11
N SER A 89 -18.16 -3.77 10.55
CA SER A 89 -17.37 -3.98 11.75
C SER A 89 -16.09 -4.79 11.50
N ASP A 90 -15.80 -5.13 10.25
CA ASP A 90 -14.60 -5.86 9.87
C ASP A 90 -13.40 -4.90 9.79
N PRO A 91 -12.33 -5.10 10.59
CA PRO A 91 -11.14 -4.27 10.52
C PRO A 91 -10.45 -4.28 9.15
N MET A 92 -10.60 -5.36 8.38
CA MET A 92 -10.07 -5.45 7.01
C MET A 92 -10.79 -4.48 6.07
N VAL A 93 -12.11 -4.34 6.22
CA VAL A 93 -12.91 -3.41 5.43
C VAL A 93 -12.48 -1.98 5.72
N PHE A 94 -12.27 -1.64 7.00
CA PHE A 94 -11.73 -0.32 7.37
C PHE A 94 -10.35 -0.09 6.77
N TYR A 95 -9.43 -1.05 6.90
CA TYR A 95 -8.09 -0.93 6.35
C TYR A 95 -8.08 -0.71 4.82
N VAL A 96 -8.82 -1.53 4.06
CA VAL A 96 -8.90 -1.38 2.59
C VAL A 96 -9.60 -0.07 2.19
N SER A 97 -10.61 0.37 2.95
CA SER A 97 -11.26 1.66 2.72
C SER A 97 -10.30 2.82 2.94
N GLY A 98 -9.51 2.79 4.03
CA GLY A 98 -8.50 3.80 4.33
C GLY A 98 -7.44 3.89 3.22
N LEU A 99 -7.06 2.73 2.70
CA LEU A 99 -6.24 2.63 1.50
C LEU A 99 -6.89 3.33 0.30
N LEU A 100 -8.15 3.10 -0.04
CA LEU A 100 -8.79 3.78 -1.17
C LEU A 100 -8.86 5.30 -0.99
N TYR A 101 -9.18 5.79 0.21
CA TYR A 101 -9.16 7.22 0.51
C TYR A 101 -7.75 7.82 0.38
N LEU A 102 -6.70 7.11 0.79
CA LEU A 102 -5.33 7.56 0.60
C LEU A 102 -5.00 7.72 -0.89
N LEU A 103 -5.42 6.78 -1.75
CA LEU A 103 -5.17 6.87 -3.19
C LEU A 103 -5.94 8.05 -3.80
N ALA A 104 -7.19 8.25 -3.40
CA ALA A 104 -8.02 9.37 -3.81
C ALA A 104 -7.41 10.72 -3.40
N SER A 105 -6.92 10.81 -2.16
CA SER A 105 -6.23 11.98 -1.63
C SER A 105 -5.02 12.34 -2.47
N ASP A 106 -4.18 11.35 -2.80
CA ASP A 106 -3.00 11.54 -3.66
C ASP A 106 -3.40 12.01 -5.07
N VAL A 107 -4.40 11.39 -5.69
CA VAL A 107 -4.89 11.79 -7.02
C VAL A 107 -5.40 13.23 -7.00
N ARG A 108 -6.18 13.63 -5.98
CA ARG A 108 -6.69 14.99 -5.84
C ARG A 108 -5.57 16.00 -5.61
N TYR A 109 -4.65 15.71 -4.69
CA TYR A 109 -3.52 16.57 -4.37
C TYR A 109 -2.55 16.73 -5.56
N CYS A 110 -2.39 15.69 -6.38
CA CYS A 110 -1.58 15.75 -7.59
C CYS A 110 -2.30 16.34 -8.81
N GLY A 111 -3.61 16.59 -8.75
CA GLY A 111 -4.37 17.29 -9.78
C GLY A 111 -4.15 18.81 -9.82
N ARG A 112 -3.25 19.33 -8.98
CA ARG A 112 -2.89 20.75 -8.98
C ARG A 112 -2.19 21.13 -10.29
N ASN A 113 -2.64 22.22 -10.90
CA ASN A 113 -2.02 22.78 -12.08
C ASN A 113 -1.35 24.10 -11.68
N TYR A 114 -0.02 24.20 -11.79
CA TYR A 114 0.73 25.42 -11.48
C TYR A 114 1.13 26.21 -12.73
N GLU A 115 0.72 25.74 -13.91
CA GLU A 115 1.00 26.38 -15.20
C GLU A 115 -0.01 27.47 -15.57
N LEU A 116 -1.11 27.61 -14.80
CA LEU A 116 -2.13 28.62 -15.01
C LEU A 116 -1.79 29.91 -14.26
N GLU A 117 -1.79 31.05 -14.96
CA GLU A 117 -1.60 32.37 -14.35
C GLU A 117 -2.86 32.82 -13.59
N GLY A 118 -2.74 33.12 -12.28
CA GLY A 118 -3.82 33.69 -11.47
C GLY A 118 -3.99 33.09 -10.08
N PHE A 119 -5.06 33.48 -9.38
CA PHE A 119 -5.47 32.89 -8.09
C PHE A 119 -6.19 31.57 -8.38
N MET A 120 -5.54 30.44 -8.09
CA MET A 120 -5.98 29.12 -8.54
C MET A 120 -6.95 28.49 -7.53
N GLU A 121 -8.20 28.92 -7.55
CA GLU A 121 -9.29 28.37 -6.73
C GLU A 121 -9.39 26.84 -6.87
N GLU A 122 -9.15 26.32 -8.07
CA GLU A 122 -9.13 24.87 -8.34
C GLU A 122 -8.01 24.16 -7.58
N ASN A 123 -6.86 24.81 -7.39
CA ASN A 123 -5.78 24.24 -6.57
C ASN A 123 -6.16 24.24 -5.09
N TYR A 124 -6.86 25.27 -4.61
CA TYR A 124 -7.37 25.29 -3.25
C TYR A 124 -8.39 24.16 -3.02
N ASP A 125 -9.33 23.96 -3.93
CA ASP A 125 -10.32 22.88 -3.87
C ASP A 125 -9.69 21.49 -3.97
N ASN A 126 -8.61 21.35 -4.75
CA ASN A 126 -7.83 20.12 -4.82
C ASN A 126 -7.09 19.83 -3.51
N ILE A 127 -6.47 20.86 -2.90
CA ILE A 127 -5.80 20.72 -1.60
C ILE A 127 -6.81 20.34 -0.52
N ARG A 128 -7.91 21.08 -0.42
CA ARG A 128 -8.94 20.84 0.59
C ARG A 128 -9.57 19.47 0.43
N GLY A 129 -10.00 19.11 -0.78
CA GLY A 129 -10.55 17.77 -1.06
C GLY A 129 -9.55 16.66 -0.77
N GLY A 130 -8.27 16.86 -1.09
CA GLY A 130 -7.20 15.95 -0.73
C GLY A 130 -7.04 15.77 0.78
N MET A 131 -7.11 16.86 1.55
CA MET A 131 -7.03 16.83 3.01
C MET A 131 -8.24 16.15 3.65
N ASP A 132 -9.45 16.38 3.14
CA ASP A 132 -10.67 15.73 3.63
C ASP A 132 -10.60 14.20 3.42
N LEU A 133 -10.18 13.77 2.23
CA LEU A 133 -9.93 12.34 1.94
C LEU A 133 -8.83 11.75 2.83
N MET A 134 -7.75 12.50 3.10
CA MET A 134 -6.70 12.08 4.03
C MET A 134 -7.24 11.93 5.47
N SER A 135 -8.18 12.78 5.88
CA SER A 135 -8.86 12.65 7.18
C SER A 135 -9.66 11.34 7.25
N SER A 136 -10.48 11.05 6.24
CA SER A 136 -11.22 9.78 6.14
C SER A 136 -10.31 8.56 6.10
N CYS A 137 -9.17 8.66 5.42
CA CYS A 137 -8.12 7.65 5.42
C CYS A 137 -7.62 7.33 6.84
N ARG A 138 -7.22 8.35 7.61
CA ARG A 138 -6.72 8.19 8.98
C ARG A 138 -7.80 7.65 9.92
N GLU A 139 -9.04 8.13 9.76
CA GLU A 139 -10.18 7.63 10.52
C GLU A 139 -10.37 6.12 10.29
N CYS A 140 -10.32 5.67 9.03
CA CYS A 140 -10.45 4.26 8.69
C CYS A 140 -9.35 3.40 9.31
N PHE A 141 -8.07 3.79 9.20
CA PHE A 141 -7.00 3.03 9.86
C PHE A 141 -7.13 3.02 11.38
N SER A 142 -7.57 4.13 11.98
CA SER A 142 -7.79 4.21 13.44
C SER A 142 -8.94 3.31 13.88
N LYS A 143 -10.03 3.25 13.10
CA LYS A 143 -11.14 2.32 13.32
C LYS A 143 -10.70 0.86 13.21
N ALA A 144 -9.87 0.52 12.22
CA ALA A 144 -9.32 -0.83 12.08
C ALA A 144 -8.58 -1.27 13.36
N VAL A 145 -7.68 -0.42 13.87
CA VAL A 145 -6.95 -0.68 15.13
C VAL A 145 -7.90 -0.80 16.31
N ALA A 146 -8.83 0.14 16.48
CA ALA A 146 -9.77 0.16 17.61
C ALA A 146 -10.67 -1.09 17.66
N VAL A 147 -11.16 -1.55 16.51
CA VAL A 147 -11.97 -2.78 16.44
C VAL A 147 -11.14 -4.01 16.79
N ILE A 148 -9.88 -4.09 16.35
CA ILE A 148 -8.99 -5.20 16.69
C ILE A 148 -8.73 -5.22 18.19
N ASP A 149 -8.39 -4.08 18.79
CA ASP A 149 -8.11 -3.95 20.22
C ASP A 149 -9.33 -4.28 21.11
N ALA A 150 -10.54 -3.99 20.62
CA ALA A 150 -11.78 -4.30 21.34
C ALA A 150 -12.22 -5.77 21.20
N SER A 151 -11.61 -6.54 20.31
CA SER A 151 -12.03 -7.91 20.00
C SER A 151 -11.06 -8.95 20.58
N SER A 152 -11.57 -9.95 21.29
CA SER A 152 -10.83 -11.20 21.46
C SER A 152 -10.94 -12.02 20.18
N SER A 153 -9.82 -12.57 19.72
CA SER A 153 -9.83 -13.50 18.58
C SER A 153 -8.84 -14.61 18.83
N ASP A 154 -9.22 -15.83 18.45
CA ASP A 154 -8.42 -17.03 18.60
C ASP A 154 -7.84 -17.49 17.24
N GLY A 155 -6.68 -18.14 17.26
CA GLY A 155 -6.10 -18.84 16.11
C GLY A 155 -5.77 -17.94 14.89
N THR A 156 -6.08 -18.41 13.69
CA THR A 156 -5.74 -17.74 12.41
C THR A 156 -6.37 -16.35 12.24
N GLN A 157 -7.55 -16.11 12.85
CA GLN A 157 -8.16 -14.78 12.82
C GLN A 157 -7.35 -13.77 13.64
N ALA A 158 -6.77 -14.19 14.76
CA ALA A 158 -5.88 -13.36 15.55
C ALA A 158 -4.65 -12.94 14.73
N LYS A 159 -4.01 -13.88 14.01
CA LYS A 159 -2.85 -13.60 13.15
C LYS A 159 -3.13 -12.52 12.11
N ASN A 160 -4.17 -12.69 11.29
CA ASN A 160 -4.51 -11.73 10.24
C ASN A 160 -4.91 -10.36 10.81
N ARG A 161 -5.63 -10.35 11.95
CA ARG A 161 -5.99 -9.09 12.63
C ARG A 161 -4.76 -8.38 13.16
N THR A 162 -3.85 -9.07 13.85
CA THR A 162 -2.60 -8.47 14.36
C THR A 162 -1.75 -7.92 13.22
N TYR A 163 -1.65 -8.62 12.09
CA TYR A 163 -0.98 -8.11 10.89
C TYR A 163 -1.64 -6.85 10.33
N THR A 164 -2.97 -6.82 10.24
CA THR A 164 -3.72 -5.63 9.79
C THR A 164 -3.59 -4.46 10.75
N LYS A 165 -3.53 -4.72 12.06
CA LYS A 165 -3.22 -3.71 13.08
C LYS A 165 -1.85 -3.10 12.82
N PHE A 166 -0.82 -3.94 12.66
CA PHE A 166 0.54 -3.49 12.35
C PHE A 166 0.57 -2.60 11.09
N MET A 167 -0.03 -3.07 9.98
CA MET A 167 -0.06 -2.29 8.74
C MET A 167 -0.83 -0.98 8.90
N SER A 168 -1.92 -0.96 9.69
CA SER A 168 -2.68 0.26 10.00
C SER A 168 -1.84 1.25 10.81
N GLU A 169 -1.10 0.79 11.83
CA GLU A 169 -0.21 1.60 12.65
C GLU A 169 0.95 2.18 11.84
N VAL A 170 1.54 1.40 10.92
CA VAL A 170 2.53 1.87 9.96
C VAL A 170 1.96 2.98 9.09
N ARG A 171 0.74 2.79 8.54
CA ARG A 171 0.08 3.81 7.69
C ARG A 171 -0.35 5.06 8.46
N LEU A 172 -0.55 4.95 9.77
CA LEU A 172 -0.76 6.08 10.67
C LEU A 172 0.55 6.73 11.16
N HIS A 173 1.71 6.24 10.73
CA HIS A 173 3.04 6.64 11.21
C HIS A 173 3.24 6.47 12.72
N ARG A 174 2.52 5.53 13.33
CA ARG A 174 2.62 5.17 14.76
C ARG A 174 3.65 4.06 14.96
N MET A 175 4.90 4.34 14.59
CA MET A 175 5.95 3.29 14.54
C MET A 175 6.26 2.64 15.89
N ALA A 176 6.11 3.37 17.01
CA ALA A 176 6.28 2.78 18.35
C ALA A 176 5.22 1.69 18.63
N ASP A 177 3.97 1.95 18.26
CA ASP A 177 2.88 0.98 18.40
C ASP A 177 3.06 -0.18 17.40
N ALA A 178 3.40 0.12 16.15
CA ALA A 178 3.68 -0.88 15.13
C ALA A 178 4.80 -1.85 15.56
N GLN A 179 5.86 -1.36 16.20
CA GLN A 179 6.93 -2.21 16.73
C GLN A 179 6.45 -3.12 17.85
N LYS A 180 5.55 -2.65 18.72
CA LYS A 180 4.93 -3.49 19.75
C LYS A 180 4.06 -4.58 19.10
N THR A 181 3.21 -4.21 18.15
CA THR A 181 2.37 -5.15 17.41
C THR A 181 3.21 -6.16 16.61
N LEU A 182 4.37 -5.77 16.08
CA LEU A 182 5.31 -6.70 15.43
C LEU A 182 5.81 -7.78 16.39
N GLN A 183 6.08 -7.46 17.66
CA GLN A 183 6.43 -8.49 18.66
C GLN A 183 5.28 -9.48 18.88
N ASP A 184 4.04 -9.02 18.83
CA ASP A 184 2.88 -9.91 18.92
C ASP A 184 2.78 -10.80 17.66
N ILE A 185 3.13 -10.30 16.47
CA ILE A 185 3.19 -11.09 15.23
C ILE A 185 4.24 -12.20 15.34
N VAL A 186 5.43 -11.91 15.90
CA VAL A 186 6.51 -12.89 16.09
C VAL A 186 6.03 -14.12 16.86
N VAL A 187 5.13 -13.93 17.84
CA VAL A 187 4.57 -15.02 18.65
C VAL A 187 3.50 -15.82 17.89
N LEU A 188 2.83 -15.21 16.91
CA LEU A 188 1.61 -15.73 16.27
C LEU A 188 1.81 -16.24 14.83
N ALA A 189 2.95 -16.03 14.19
CA ALA A 189 3.08 -16.18 12.72
C ALA A 189 4.19 -17.13 12.23
N ASP A 190 3.89 -17.87 11.16
CA ASP A 190 4.87 -18.47 10.23
C ASP A 190 5.60 -17.42 9.35
N ASP A 191 6.71 -17.85 8.76
CA ASP A 191 7.79 -17.07 8.12
C ASP A 191 7.35 -15.92 7.17
N PRO A 192 6.43 -16.05 6.19
CA PRO A 192 6.30 -15.04 5.13
C PRO A 192 5.57 -13.74 5.54
N MET A 193 4.60 -13.79 6.48
CA MET A 193 3.97 -12.55 6.99
C MET A 193 4.95 -11.80 7.89
N LEU A 194 5.70 -12.53 8.72
CA LEU A 194 6.67 -11.95 9.65
C LEU A 194 7.84 -11.31 8.90
N ASP A 195 8.38 -11.97 7.87
CA ASP A 195 9.42 -11.42 7.01
C ASP A 195 8.99 -10.10 6.39
N TYR A 196 7.77 -10.06 5.83
CA TYR A 196 7.23 -8.86 5.22
C TYR A 196 7.06 -7.74 6.24
N ALA A 197 6.42 -8.03 7.38
CA ALA A 197 6.20 -7.04 8.44
C ALA A 197 7.53 -6.49 8.97
N THR A 198 8.53 -7.36 9.16
CA THR A 198 9.89 -6.97 9.58
C THR A 198 10.55 -6.04 8.57
N MET A 199 10.50 -6.39 7.28
CA MET A 199 11.02 -5.54 6.20
C MET A 199 10.34 -4.16 6.19
N VAL A 200 9.01 -4.11 6.29
CA VAL A 200 8.27 -2.85 6.35
C VAL A 200 8.69 -2.03 7.56
N ALA A 201 8.77 -2.65 8.74
CA ALA A 201 9.14 -1.97 9.98
C ALA A 201 10.55 -1.39 9.91
N ASP A 202 11.52 -2.15 9.38
CA ASP A 202 12.90 -1.69 9.19
C ASP A 202 12.98 -0.50 8.23
N VAL A 203 12.29 -0.56 7.09
CA VAL A 203 12.30 0.51 6.09
C VAL A 203 11.61 1.78 6.60
N GLU A 204 10.50 1.64 7.32
CA GLU A 204 9.75 2.79 7.82
C GLU A 204 10.38 3.43 9.05
N SER A 205 11.04 2.65 9.91
CA SER A 205 11.80 3.17 11.05
C SER A 205 13.18 3.72 10.67
N GLY A 206 13.66 3.46 9.44
CA GLY A 206 15.02 3.82 9.03
C GLY A 206 16.09 2.97 9.73
N SER A 207 15.74 1.75 10.13
CA SER A 207 16.64 0.77 10.74
C SER A 207 17.90 0.53 9.91
N LYS A 208 19.01 0.26 10.58
CA LYS A 208 20.27 -0.17 9.93
C LYS A 208 20.12 -1.51 9.20
N ASP A 209 19.13 -2.30 9.60
CA ASP A 209 18.88 -3.64 9.05
C ASP A 209 17.97 -3.59 7.81
N ALA A 210 17.45 -2.42 7.42
CA ALA A 210 16.55 -2.25 6.27
C ALA A 210 17.12 -2.82 4.97
N GLU A 211 18.39 -2.59 4.65
CA GLU A 211 19.01 -3.15 3.43
C GLU A 211 19.08 -4.68 3.45
N LYS A 212 19.32 -5.27 4.62
CA LYS A 212 19.39 -6.71 4.82
C LYS A 212 18.00 -7.33 4.65
N SER A 213 16.99 -6.76 5.32
CA SER A 213 15.60 -7.23 5.24
C SER A 213 15.03 -7.09 3.82
N LEU A 214 15.32 -5.98 3.14
CA LEU A 214 14.97 -5.80 1.72
C LEU A 214 15.61 -6.86 0.82
N SER A 215 16.91 -7.13 1.00
CA SER A 215 17.62 -8.14 0.23
C SER A 215 17.01 -9.53 0.40
N ALA A 216 16.64 -9.88 1.64
CA ALA A 216 16.01 -11.16 1.95
C ALA A 216 14.63 -11.29 1.28
N SER A 217 13.78 -10.26 1.34
CA SER A 217 12.46 -10.26 0.69
C SER A 217 12.56 -10.30 -0.84
N ILE A 218 13.49 -9.54 -1.43
CA ILE A 218 13.76 -9.61 -2.88
C ILE A 218 14.28 -11.00 -3.27
N ALA A 219 15.10 -11.64 -2.40
CA ALA A 219 15.56 -13.01 -2.61
C ALA A 219 14.41 -14.02 -2.70
N LYS A 220 13.31 -13.76 -1.99
CA LYS A 220 12.05 -14.53 -2.04
C LYS A 220 11.09 -14.09 -3.16
N ASN A 221 11.53 -13.16 -4.03
CA ASN A 221 10.74 -12.60 -5.13
C ASN A 221 9.45 -11.88 -4.67
N GLU A 222 9.47 -11.29 -3.48
CA GLU A 222 8.38 -10.43 -2.99
C GLU A 222 8.35 -9.13 -3.82
N VAL A 223 7.23 -8.89 -4.52
CA VAL A 223 7.12 -7.80 -5.50
C VAL A 223 7.10 -6.44 -4.81
N ASN A 224 6.43 -6.32 -3.67
CA ASN A 224 6.37 -5.06 -2.93
C ASN A 224 7.73 -4.66 -2.33
N ALA A 225 8.65 -5.61 -2.13
CA ALA A 225 9.99 -5.31 -1.65
C ALA A 225 10.76 -4.38 -2.60
N PHE A 226 10.50 -4.44 -3.91
CA PHE A 226 11.09 -3.51 -4.88
C PHE A 226 10.57 -2.08 -4.70
N TYR A 227 9.29 -1.90 -4.35
CA TYR A 227 8.75 -0.59 -3.99
C TYR A 227 9.40 -0.05 -2.71
N TYR A 228 9.50 -0.87 -1.67
CA TYR A 228 10.14 -0.47 -0.41
C TYR A 228 11.63 -0.17 -0.58
N LEU A 229 12.33 -0.87 -1.47
CA LEU A 229 13.70 -0.54 -1.84
C LEU A 229 13.78 0.84 -2.52
N ALA A 230 12.90 1.14 -3.46
CA ALA A 230 12.86 2.45 -4.09
C ALA A 230 12.56 3.57 -3.07
N ALA A 231 11.61 3.35 -2.16
CA ALA A 231 11.31 4.28 -1.08
C ALA A 231 12.53 4.51 -0.16
N HIS A 232 13.25 3.44 0.20
CA HIS A 232 14.47 3.52 0.99
C HIS A 232 15.57 4.31 0.27
N LEU A 233 15.81 4.03 -1.02
CA LEU A 233 16.78 4.76 -1.85
C LEU A 233 16.42 6.25 -1.94
N ALA A 234 15.15 6.58 -2.13
CA ALA A 234 14.66 7.95 -2.17
C ALA A 234 14.89 8.68 -0.83
N LYS A 235 14.58 8.04 0.31
CA LYS A 235 14.87 8.58 1.65
C LYS A 235 16.36 8.85 1.89
N LYS A 236 17.26 8.17 1.15
CA LYS A 236 18.72 8.36 1.19
C LYS A 236 19.24 9.34 0.12
N GLY A 237 18.36 10.01 -0.62
CA GLY A 237 18.74 10.98 -1.66
C GLY A 237 19.18 10.34 -2.98
N ARG A 238 19.11 9.01 -3.13
CA ARG A 238 19.46 8.28 -4.37
C ARG A 238 18.28 8.30 -5.36
N LEU A 239 17.81 9.49 -5.71
CA LEU A 239 16.58 9.73 -6.45
C LEU A 239 16.57 9.09 -7.85
N ALA A 240 17.68 9.18 -8.59
CA ALA A 240 17.79 8.60 -9.93
C ALA A 240 17.65 7.07 -9.92
N GLU A 241 18.22 6.41 -8.91
CA GLU A 241 18.16 4.96 -8.76
C GLU A 241 16.76 4.51 -8.34
N ALA A 242 16.15 5.21 -7.38
CA ALA A 242 14.77 4.98 -6.98
C ALA A 242 13.80 5.12 -8.16
N LYS A 243 13.97 6.17 -8.97
CA LYS A 243 13.20 6.40 -10.20
C LYS A 243 13.35 5.25 -11.19
N SER A 244 14.59 4.83 -11.48
CA SER A 244 14.85 3.71 -12.39
C SER A 244 14.18 2.42 -11.92
N LEU A 245 14.22 2.14 -10.61
CA LEU A 245 13.61 0.95 -10.04
C LEU A 245 12.07 0.99 -10.14
N LEU A 246 11.46 2.13 -9.85
CA LEU A 246 10.01 2.32 -9.93
C LEU A 246 9.49 2.23 -11.37
N MET A 247 10.23 2.76 -12.35
CA MET A 247 9.88 2.62 -13.76
C MET A 247 9.91 1.15 -14.19
N ALA A 248 10.93 0.40 -13.79
CA ALA A 248 11.01 -1.04 -14.05
C ALA A 248 9.89 -1.82 -13.36
N LEU A 249 9.52 -1.42 -12.14
CA LEU A 249 8.43 -2.01 -11.37
C LEU A 249 7.08 -1.78 -12.05
N GLY A 250 6.76 -0.54 -12.42
CA GLY A 250 5.50 -0.22 -13.10
C GLY A 250 5.31 -0.94 -14.43
N ALA A 251 6.40 -1.23 -15.16
CA ALA A 251 6.34 -2.03 -16.38
C ALA A 251 6.04 -3.53 -16.13
N LYS A 252 6.28 -4.03 -14.91
CA LYS A 252 6.18 -5.46 -14.56
C LYS A 252 4.98 -5.77 -13.68
N ALA A 253 4.72 -4.96 -12.67
CA ALA A 253 3.62 -5.13 -11.73
C ALA A 253 3.07 -3.78 -11.32
N ASP A 254 1.74 -3.68 -11.30
CA ASP A 254 1.06 -2.53 -10.74
C ASP A 254 1.14 -2.62 -9.20
N VAL A 255 2.12 -1.92 -8.64
CA VAL A 255 2.25 -1.71 -7.20
C VAL A 255 1.73 -0.33 -6.90
N ARG A 256 0.63 -0.26 -6.14
CA ARG A 256 -0.17 0.94 -5.95
C ARG A 256 0.64 2.20 -5.62
N MET A 257 1.57 2.10 -4.67
CA MET A 257 2.32 3.25 -4.16
C MET A 257 3.46 3.70 -5.10
N SER A 258 3.75 2.93 -6.15
CA SER A 258 4.89 3.18 -7.04
C SER A 258 4.71 4.44 -7.89
N ALA A 259 3.52 4.67 -8.44
CA ALA A 259 3.24 5.80 -9.32
C ALA A 259 3.36 7.15 -8.59
N ASN A 260 2.87 7.21 -7.35
CA ASN A 260 2.92 8.44 -6.54
C ASN A 260 4.35 8.77 -6.14
N LEU A 261 5.11 7.77 -5.66
CA LEU A 261 6.52 7.95 -5.33
C LEU A 261 7.34 8.36 -6.56
N LEU A 262 7.10 7.74 -7.72
CA LEU A 262 7.78 8.06 -8.98
C LEU A 262 7.51 9.51 -9.42
N ARG A 263 6.27 9.98 -9.26
CA ARG A 263 5.89 11.37 -9.56
C ARG A 263 6.59 12.34 -8.62
N SER A 264 6.53 12.11 -7.31
CA SER A 264 7.20 12.93 -6.30
C SER A 264 8.71 13.04 -6.55
N ILE A 265 9.36 11.92 -6.88
CA ILE A 265 10.78 11.91 -7.24
C ILE A 265 11.03 12.74 -8.51
N SER A 266 10.20 12.57 -9.54
CA SER A 266 10.36 13.30 -10.80
C SER A 266 10.19 14.81 -10.63
N SER A 267 9.23 15.25 -9.83
CA SER A 267 9.03 16.66 -9.49
C SER A 267 10.21 17.23 -8.68
N ALA A 268 10.74 16.47 -7.72
CA ALA A 268 11.90 16.89 -6.94
C ALA A 268 13.17 17.05 -7.80
N GLN A 269 13.38 16.13 -8.75
CA GLN A 269 14.49 16.23 -9.69
C GLN A 269 14.35 17.43 -10.65
N ALA A 270 13.15 17.65 -11.21
CA ALA A 270 12.91 18.80 -12.08
C ALA A 270 13.14 20.14 -11.35
N ALA A 271 12.75 20.23 -10.07
CA ALA A 271 13.01 21.42 -9.25
C ALA A 271 14.48 21.65 -8.93
N SER A 272 15.32 20.60 -8.95
CA SER A 272 16.77 20.71 -8.72
C SER A 272 17.58 21.09 -9.96
N GLU A 273 16.96 21.05 -11.14
CA GLU A 273 17.57 21.40 -12.43
C GLU A 273 17.32 22.86 -12.84
N LEU A 274 16.52 23.61 -12.06
CA LEU A 274 16.22 25.04 -12.19
C LEU A 274 17.09 25.89 -11.27
#